data_AF-A0A6A3CWA5-F1
#
_entry.id   AF-A0A6A3CWA5-F1
#
_cell.length_a   1.000
_cell.length_b   1.000
_cell.length_c   1.000
_cell.angle_alpha   90.00
_cell.angle_beta   90.00
_cell.angle_gamma   90.00
#
_symmetry.space_group_name_H-M   'P 1'
#
loop_
_entity.id
_entity.type
_entity.pdbx_description
1 polymer ?
#
loop_
_entity_poly.entity_id
_entity_poly.type
_entity_poly.pdbx_seq_one_letter_code
_entity_poly.pdbx_strand_id
1 'polypeptide(L)'
;MSINALVVIPFIYSLLGELFLSVRYLPGFAPIVPQECSDCGKKFNMGGPIWSAPIHDQDWVTNILADVKSMKDCYPAYERISAVLTTISEELPDVPLFLSLHNLCGTVKCTSPSAVIFRSAVINAGYRISGTHVNPLGLKSDAPMDVIWDVMRCWVKNHPVKTQPADQPGSVILAKEPILQANFARAVASLSKAQAKKVARFLPNPERHWGPKLRAGRQITSKHISLLGEDAVNGCLNDQDSERDAKRQKTEKSDDDDAIAEP
;
A
#
# COMPACT_ATOMS: atom_id res chain seq x y z
N MET A 1 -35.39 -4.83 -8.17
CA MET A 1 -35.32 -5.47 -6.85
C MET A 1 -35.10 -6.97 -7.06
N SER A 2 -33.85 -7.40 -7.17
CA SER A 2 -33.51 -8.83 -7.19
C SER A 2 -32.86 -9.16 -5.86
N ILE A 3 -33.60 -9.94 -5.07
CA ILE A 3 -33.18 -10.51 -3.81
C ILE A 3 -32.37 -11.76 -4.18
N ASN A 4 -31.05 -11.70 -4.11
CA ASN A 4 -30.20 -12.90 -4.21
C ASN A 4 -29.96 -13.45 -2.81
N ALA A 5 -30.84 -14.39 -2.46
CA ALA A 5 -30.82 -15.16 -1.25
C ALA A 5 -29.60 -16.09 -1.21
N LEU A 6 -28.94 -16.16 -0.06
CA LEU A 6 -28.14 -17.31 0.36
C LEU A 6 -28.53 -17.64 1.80
N VAL A 7 -29.34 -18.70 1.91
CA VAL A 7 -29.80 -19.34 3.15
C VAL A 7 -29.08 -20.68 3.30
N VAL A 8 -29.00 -21.15 4.55
CA VAL A 8 -28.75 -22.51 5.09
C VAL A 8 -27.43 -22.56 5.89
N ILE A 9 -27.46 -22.13 7.15
CA ILE A 9 -27.81 -22.86 8.41
C ILE A 9 -26.60 -23.59 9.00
N PRO A 10 -26.28 -23.35 10.30
CA PRO A 10 -25.17 -23.98 11.00
C PRO A 10 -25.57 -25.35 11.53
N PHE A 11 -24.64 -26.29 11.61
CA PHE A 11 -24.80 -27.45 12.50
C PHE A 11 -23.55 -27.68 13.34
N ILE A 12 -23.76 -27.46 14.64
CA ILE A 12 -23.00 -28.00 15.77
C ILE A 12 -23.43 -29.46 15.92
N TYR A 13 -22.51 -30.42 16.01
CA TYR A 13 -22.38 -31.28 17.18
C TYR A 13 -21.13 -32.18 17.12
N SER A 14 -20.52 -32.27 18.30
CA SER A 14 -19.44 -33.11 18.77
C SER A 14 -19.64 -34.60 18.48
N LEU A 15 -18.56 -35.34 18.16
CA LEU A 15 -18.24 -36.66 18.74
C LEU A 15 -16.87 -37.20 18.28
N LEU A 16 -16.02 -37.43 19.30
CA LEU A 16 -15.02 -38.49 19.48
C LEU A 16 -14.01 -38.85 18.39
N GLY A 17 -12.73 -38.81 18.78
CA GLY A 17 -11.70 -39.68 18.22
C GLY A 17 -10.33 -39.04 18.21
N GLU A 18 -9.54 -39.27 19.27
CA GLU A 18 -8.10 -39.06 19.25
C GLU A 18 -7.49 -39.77 18.03
N LEU A 19 -6.80 -39.01 17.17
CA LEU A 19 -5.66 -39.46 16.38
C LEU A 19 -4.98 -38.20 15.84
N PHE A 20 -3.69 -38.08 16.12
CA PHE A 20 -2.80 -37.02 15.66
C PHE A 20 -2.87 -36.91 14.12
N LEU A 21 -3.71 -36.01 13.59
CA LEU A 21 -3.71 -35.64 12.18
C LEU A 21 -3.00 -34.30 12.03
N SER A 22 -1.87 -34.32 11.34
CA SER A 22 -1.38 -33.13 10.63
C SER A 22 -2.53 -32.64 9.75
N VAL A 23 -3.17 -31.54 10.18
CA VAL A 23 -4.25 -30.90 9.42
C VAL A 23 -3.62 -30.29 8.17
N ARG A 24 -3.47 -31.10 7.11
CA ARG A 24 -3.30 -30.58 5.76
C ARG A 24 -4.62 -29.94 5.40
N TYR A 25 -4.68 -28.61 5.48
CA TYR A 25 -5.79 -27.85 4.93
C TYR A 25 -5.90 -28.19 3.44
N LEU A 26 -6.93 -28.95 3.08
CA LEU A 26 -7.32 -29.11 1.69
C LEU A 26 -7.60 -27.71 1.11
N PRO A 27 -7.29 -27.45 -0.17
CA PRO A 27 -7.68 -26.19 -0.79
C PRO A 27 -9.19 -26.04 -0.62
N GLY A 28 -9.61 -24.88 -0.11
CA GLY A 28 -11.03 -24.59 0.09
C GLY A 28 -11.78 -24.79 -1.23
N PHE A 29 -12.84 -25.60 -1.20
CA PHE A 29 -13.77 -25.70 -2.32
C PHE A 29 -14.58 -24.40 -2.38
N ALA A 30 -14.18 -23.49 -3.27
CA ALA A 30 -14.96 -22.31 -3.59
C ALA A 30 -16.16 -22.68 -4.49
N PRO A 31 -17.26 -21.90 -4.48
CA PRO A 31 -18.28 -22.00 -5.52
C PRO A 31 -17.63 -21.85 -6.90
N ILE A 32 -18.33 -22.31 -7.95
CA ILE A 32 -17.83 -22.35 -9.33
C ILE A 32 -17.59 -20.91 -9.82
N VAL A 33 -16.44 -20.35 -9.47
CA VAL A 33 -15.92 -19.10 -10.00
C VAL A 33 -15.21 -19.40 -11.33
N PRO A 34 -15.33 -18.51 -12.32
CA PRO A 34 -14.53 -18.64 -13.53
C PRO A 34 -13.05 -18.73 -13.13
N GLN A 35 -12.32 -19.68 -13.71
CA GLN A 35 -10.92 -19.94 -13.37
C GLN A 35 -9.98 -18.84 -13.90
N GLU A 36 -10.47 -18.03 -14.83
CA GLU A 36 -9.72 -16.99 -15.53
C GLU A 36 -10.32 -15.61 -15.26
N CYS A 37 -9.45 -14.62 -15.13
CA CYS A 37 -9.83 -13.24 -14.94
C CYS A 37 -10.43 -12.67 -16.23
N SER A 38 -11.64 -12.10 -16.11
CA SER A 38 -12.32 -11.40 -17.20
C SER A 38 -11.44 -10.30 -17.83
N ASP A 39 -10.66 -9.58 -17.03
CA ASP A 39 -9.86 -8.44 -17.48
C ASP A 39 -8.54 -8.80 -18.14
N CYS A 40 -7.78 -9.73 -17.56
CA CYS A 40 -6.41 -10.04 -18.00
C CYS A 40 -6.21 -11.47 -18.54
N GLY A 41 -7.23 -12.33 -18.47
CA GLY A 41 -7.16 -13.72 -18.94
C GLY A 41 -6.26 -14.65 -18.13
N LYS A 42 -5.71 -14.19 -16.99
CA LYS A 42 -4.84 -15.01 -16.13
C LYS A 42 -5.64 -15.83 -15.13
N LYS A 43 -5.06 -16.95 -14.68
CA LYS A 43 -5.67 -17.83 -13.69
C LYS A 43 -5.76 -17.16 -12.32
N PHE A 44 -6.88 -17.35 -11.63
CA PHE A 44 -7.04 -16.89 -10.26
C PHE A 44 -6.28 -17.78 -9.27
N ASN A 45 -5.61 -17.14 -8.32
CA ASN A 45 -5.11 -17.82 -7.13
C ASN A 45 -6.12 -17.61 -6.00
N MET A 46 -6.62 -18.71 -5.42
CA MET A 46 -7.55 -18.63 -4.31
C MET A 46 -6.80 -18.28 -3.01
N GLY A 47 -7.15 -17.14 -2.43
CA GLY A 47 -6.81 -16.81 -1.05
C GLY A 47 -7.84 -17.44 -0.10
N GLY A 48 -7.39 -17.88 1.08
CA GLY A 48 -8.19 -18.65 2.04
C GLY A 48 -9.49 -17.97 2.51
N PRO A 49 -10.26 -18.65 3.39
CA PRO A 49 -11.48 -18.06 3.93
C PRO A 49 -11.13 -16.79 4.71
N ILE A 50 -11.79 -15.69 4.37
CA ILE A 50 -11.63 -14.40 5.05
C ILE A 50 -12.93 -14.02 5.75
N TRP A 51 -12.81 -13.25 6.82
CA TRP A 51 -13.96 -12.57 7.42
C TRP A 51 -14.45 -11.48 6.46
N SER A 52 -15.68 -11.62 5.96
CA SER A 52 -16.29 -10.69 4.99
C SER A 52 -17.25 -9.68 5.63
N ALA A 53 -17.67 -9.93 6.87
CA ALA A 53 -18.58 -9.03 7.58
C ALA A 53 -17.85 -7.75 8.05
N PRO A 54 -18.59 -6.67 8.36
CA PRO A 54 -18.00 -5.42 8.85
C PRO A 54 -17.04 -5.66 10.02
N ILE A 55 -15.84 -5.09 9.92
CA ILE A 55 -14.76 -5.22 10.92
C ILE A 55 -14.85 -4.16 12.03
N HIS A 56 -15.67 -3.14 11.85
CA HIS A 56 -15.76 -2.00 12.75
C HIS A 56 -17.22 -1.73 13.13
N ASP A 57 -17.46 -1.55 14.42
CA ASP A 57 -18.68 -0.97 14.96
C ASP A 57 -18.51 0.56 15.00
N GLN A 58 -19.30 1.27 14.18
CA GLN A 58 -19.19 2.72 14.03
C GLN A 58 -19.69 3.48 15.26
N ASP A 59 -20.67 2.93 16.00
CA ASP A 59 -21.20 3.57 17.20
C ASP A 59 -20.15 3.53 18.31
N TRP A 60 -19.48 2.38 18.45
CA TRP A 60 -18.36 2.24 19.39
C TRP A 60 -17.18 3.17 19.03
N VAL A 61 -16.80 3.25 17.75
CA VAL A 61 -15.69 4.11 17.30
C VAL A 61 -16.00 5.59 17.58
N THR A 62 -17.21 6.05 17.33
CA THR A 62 -17.60 7.45 17.54
C THR A 62 -17.63 7.82 19.02
N ASN A 63 -18.14 6.92 19.88
CA ASN A 63 -18.15 7.12 21.34
C ASN A 63 -16.73 7.21 21.91
N ILE A 64 -15.85 6.27 21.58
CA ILE A 64 -14.45 6.31 22.04
C ILE A 64 -13.72 7.54 21.52
N LEU A 65 -13.97 7.95 20.28
CA LEU A 65 -13.37 9.14 19.73
C LEU A 65 -13.80 10.41 20.49
N ALA A 66 -15.03 10.44 21.04
CA ALA A 66 -15.47 11.52 21.92
C ALA A 66 -14.78 11.45 23.29
N ASP A 67 -14.70 10.26 23.90
CA ASP A 67 -14.07 10.05 25.20
C ASP A 67 -12.58 10.40 25.18
N VAL A 68 -11.84 9.93 24.17
CA VAL A 68 -10.42 10.22 23.99
C VAL A 68 -10.16 11.71 23.83
N LYS A 69 -11.06 12.45 23.15
CA LYS A 69 -10.97 13.91 23.03
C LYS A 69 -11.17 14.63 24.37
N SER A 70 -11.99 14.08 25.26
CA SER A 70 -12.20 14.64 26.60
C SER A 70 -11.02 14.38 27.54
N MET A 71 -10.32 13.25 27.37
CA MET A 71 -9.21 12.81 28.22
C MET A 71 -7.85 12.99 27.54
N LYS A 72 -7.60 14.16 26.93
CA LYS A 72 -6.37 14.41 26.15
C LYS A 72 -5.10 14.21 26.97
N ASP A 73 -5.07 14.68 28.21
CA ASP A 73 -3.86 14.70 29.05
C ASP A 73 -3.54 13.33 29.68
N CYS A 74 -4.48 12.39 29.65
CA CYS A 74 -4.29 11.05 30.20
C CYS A 74 -3.49 10.13 29.25
N TYR A 75 -3.42 10.45 27.96
CA TYR A 75 -2.83 9.58 26.95
C TYR A 75 -1.59 10.20 26.30
N PRO A 76 -0.38 9.67 26.57
CA PRO A 76 0.85 10.10 25.90
C PRO A 76 0.78 9.94 24.37
N ALA A 77 -0.01 8.98 23.88
CA ALA A 77 -0.19 8.68 22.46
C ALA A 77 -1.51 9.21 21.87
N TYR A 78 -2.11 10.24 22.49
CA TYR A 78 -3.39 10.83 22.08
C TYR A 78 -3.49 11.11 20.57
N GLU A 79 -2.47 11.73 19.99
CA GLU A 79 -2.44 12.09 18.56
C GLU A 79 -2.56 10.85 17.67
N ARG A 80 -1.90 9.74 18.03
CA ARG A 80 -1.97 8.48 17.26
C ARG A 80 -3.33 7.83 17.36
N ILE A 81 -3.90 7.77 18.57
CA ILE A 81 -5.20 7.14 18.80
C ILE A 81 -6.29 7.93 18.08
N SER A 82 -6.30 9.25 18.25
CA SER A 82 -7.27 10.14 17.61
C SER A 82 -7.16 10.11 16.07
N ALA A 83 -5.94 10.05 15.52
CA ALA A 83 -5.71 9.92 14.08
C ALA A 83 -6.27 8.61 13.50
N VAL A 84 -6.00 7.48 14.16
CA VAL A 84 -6.48 6.16 13.73
C VAL A 84 -7.99 6.09 13.82
N LEU A 85 -8.59 6.46 14.96
CA LEU A 85 -10.05 6.45 15.14
C LEU A 85 -10.76 7.39 14.15
N THR A 86 -10.20 8.57 13.89
CA THR A 86 -10.74 9.49 12.87
C THR A 86 -10.71 8.84 11.49
N THR A 87 -9.62 8.14 11.15
CA THR A 87 -9.52 7.45 9.86
C THR A 87 -10.52 6.30 9.74
N ILE A 88 -10.69 5.50 10.80
CA ILE A 88 -11.67 4.40 10.85
C ILE A 88 -13.10 4.93 10.72
N SER A 89 -13.43 6.06 11.38
CA SER A 89 -14.76 6.66 11.31
C SER A 89 -15.15 7.20 9.92
N GLU A 90 -14.15 7.41 9.05
CA GLU A 90 -14.36 7.85 7.67
C GLU A 90 -14.29 6.70 6.66
N GLU A 91 -13.93 5.51 7.11
CA GLU A 91 -13.74 4.32 6.29
C GLU A 91 -15.09 3.66 5.99
N LEU A 92 -15.27 3.16 4.75
CA LEU A 92 -16.48 2.43 4.37
C LEU A 92 -16.54 1.08 5.12
N PRO A 93 -17.60 0.81 5.92
CA PRO A 93 -17.74 -0.44 6.66
C PRO A 93 -18.21 -1.62 5.78
N ASP A 94 -18.91 -1.32 4.69
CA ASP A 94 -19.53 -2.30 3.80
C ASP A 94 -18.51 -3.08 2.94
N VAL A 95 -17.31 -2.51 2.75
CA VAL A 95 -16.30 -3.04 1.84
C VAL A 95 -15.13 -3.63 2.64
N PRO A 96 -14.95 -4.97 2.63
CA PRO A 96 -13.94 -5.62 3.46
C PRO A 96 -12.51 -5.38 2.96
N LEU A 97 -12.31 -5.35 1.64
CA LEU A 97 -10.99 -5.23 1.01
C LEU A 97 -10.69 -3.79 0.55
N PHE A 98 -9.41 -3.50 0.35
CA PHE A 98 -8.94 -2.22 -0.18
C PHE A 98 -8.10 -2.41 -1.44
N LEU A 99 -8.07 -1.38 -2.27
CA LEU A 99 -7.26 -1.27 -3.47
C LEU A 99 -6.04 -0.40 -3.17
N SER A 100 -4.85 -0.86 -3.54
CA SER A 100 -3.63 -0.05 -3.46
C SER A 100 -3.40 0.66 -4.78
N LEU A 101 -3.38 1.99 -4.76
CA LEU A 101 -3.13 2.77 -5.97
C LEU A 101 -1.77 2.44 -6.59
N HIS A 102 -0.76 2.24 -5.74
CA HIS A 102 0.58 1.85 -6.16
C HIS A 102 0.59 0.49 -6.87
N ASN A 103 -0.19 -0.48 -6.39
CA ASN A 103 -0.23 -1.81 -7.00
C ASN A 103 -0.91 -1.76 -8.37
N LEU A 104 -2.02 -1.01 -8.50
CA LEU A 104 -2.69 -0.81 -9.79
C LEU A 104 -1.75 -0.17 -10.83
N CYS A 105 -1.04 0.89 -10.42
CA CYS A 105 -0.07 1.55 -11.31
C CYS A 105 1.12 0.64 -11.62
N GLY A 106 1.55 -0.20 -10.67
CA GLY A 106 2.60 -1.19 -10.86
C GLY A 106 2.24 -2.30 -11.85
N THR A 107 0.95 -2.65 -11.97
CA THR A 107 0.42 -3.59 -12.96
C THR A 107 0.38 -2.99 -14.36
N VAL A 108 -0.03 -1.72 -14.48
CA VAL A 108 -0.18 -1.02 -15.77
C VAL A 108 1.11 -0.31 -16.20
N LYS A 109 2.11 -0.21 -15.31
CA LYS A 109 3.37 0.52 -15.48
C LYS A 109 3.17 2.01 -15.78
N CYS A 110 2.09 2.60 -15.27
CA CYS A 110 1.81 4.02 -15.44
C CYS A 110 2.43 4.89 -14.35
N THR A 111 2.51 6.19 -14.62
CA THR A 111 2.78 7.18 -13.59
C THR A 111 1.60 7.24 -12.62
N SER A 112 1.88 7.15 -11.32
CA SER A 112 0.82 7.13 -10.31
C SER A 112 0.08 8.47 -10.30
N PRO A 113 -1.26 8.48 -10.48
CA PRO A 113 -2.03 9.69 -10.24
C PRO A 113 -1.96 10.08 -8.76
N SER A 114 -2.24 11.35 -8.46
CA SER A 114 -2.49 11.78 -7.09
C SER A 114 -3.76 11.11 -6.56
N ALA A 115 -3.74 10.67 -5.29
CA ALA A 115 -4.89 10.05 -4.65
C ALA A 115 -6.15 10.94 -4.68
N VAL A 116 -5.99 12.27 -4.67
CA VAL A 116 -7.11 13.23 -4.75
C VAL A 116 -7.77 13.20 -6.13
N ILE A 117 -6.97 13.12 -7.20
CA ILE A 117 -7.46 13.07 -8.58
C ILE A 117 -8.18 11.73 -8.81
N PHE A 118 -7.57 10.63 -8.37
CA PHE A 118 -8.18 9.31 -8.49
C PHE A 118 -9.50 9.21 -7.72
N ARG A 119 -9.55 9.69 -6.47
CA ARG A 119 -10.80 9.76 -5.70
C ARG A 119 -11.86 10.62 -6.40
N SER A 120 -11.47 11.76 -6.98
CA SER A 120 -12.39 12.62 -7.73
C SER A 120 -13.02 11.89 -8.90
N ALA A 121 -12.22 11.15 -9.67
CA ALA A 121 -12.72 10.37 -10.82
C ALA A 121 -13.75 9.31 -10.41
N VAL A 122 -13.49 8.59 -9.31
CA VAL A 122 -14.42 7.57 -8.80
C VAL A 122 -15.71 8.19 -8.26
N ILE A 123 -15.63 9.34 -7.58
CA ILE A 123 -16.81 10.07 -7.08
C ILE A 123 -17.64 10.62 -8.23
N ASN A 124 -17.00 11.19 -9.25
CA ASN A 124 -17.68 11.69 -10.44
C ASN A 124 -18.34 10.57 -11.26
N ALA A 125 -17.82 9.34 -11.17
CA ALA A 125 -18.46 8.15 -11.72
C ALA A 125 -19.66 7.65 -10.87
N GLY A 126 -19.98 8.32 -9.76
CA GLY A 126 -21.14 8.00 -8.91
C GLY A 126 -20.86 6.99 -7.79
N TYR A 127 -19.60 6.61 -7.56
CA TYR A 127 -19.24 5.61 -6.55
C TYR A 127 -18.66 6.23 -5.27
N ARG A 128 -18.87 5.55 -4.15
CA ARG A 128 -18.30 5.94 -2.85
C ARG A 128 -16.86 5.48 -2.75
N ILE A 129 -15.97 6.35 -2.25
CA ILE A 129 -14.56 6.04 -2.00
C ILE A 129 -14.10 6.60 -0.65
N SER A 130 -13.33 5.81 0.09
CA SER A 130 -12.67 6.21 1.34
C SER A 130 -11.19 5.83 1.34
N GLY A 131 -10.42 6.40 2.26
CA GLY A 131 -9.12 5.84 2.62
C GLY A 131 -9.30 4.61 3.52
N THR A 132 -8.20 3.91 3.79
CA THR A 132 -8.14 2.87 4.83
C THR A 132 -7.13 3.23 5.90
N HIS A 133 -7.37 2.80 7.13
CA HIS A 133 -6.43 2.96 8.25
C HIS A 133 -5.17 2.06 8.11
N VAL A 134 -5.23 0.99 7.30
CA VAL A 134 -4.13 0.01 7.18
C VAL A 134 -2.96 0.54 6.33
N ASN A 135 -3.25 1.31 5.29
CA ASN A 135 -2.26 1.77 4.31
C ASN A 135 -2.60 3.19 3.82
N PRO A 136 -1.64 4.15 3.85
CA PRO A 136 -1.85 5.51 3.35
C PRO A 136 -2.23 5.59 1.86
N LEU A 137 -1.77 4.64 1.05
CA LEU A 137 -2.08 4.55 -0.39
C LEU A 137 -3.25 3.60 -0.69
N GLY A 138 -3.86 3.04 0.36
CA GLY A 138 -5.03 2.17 0.24
C GLY A 138 -6.33 2.96 0.13
N LEU A 139 -7.21 2.49 -0.75
CA LEU A 139 -8.50 3.09 -1.04
C LEU A 139 -9.57 2.00 -0.99
N LYS A 140 -10.65 2.23 -0.25
CA LYS A 140 -11.84 1.39 -0.31
C LYS A 140 -12.85 2.05 -1.21
N SER A 141 -13.44 1.28 -2.12
CA SER A 141 -14.42 1.77 -3.08
C SER A 141 -15.52 0.74 -3.26
N ASP A 142 -16.74 1.22 -3.47
CA ASP A 142 -17.90 0.41 -3.85
C ASP A 142 -17.94 0.11 -5.37
N ALA A 143 -17.01 0.72 -6.12
CA ALA A 143 -16.94 0.54 -7.57
C ALA A 143 -16.46 -0.87 -7.95
N PRO A 144 -17.09 -1.51 -8.96
CA PRO A 144 -16.59 -2.76 -9.51
C PRO A 144 -15.22 -2.55 -10.17
N MET A 145 -14.46 -3.63 -10.28
CA MET A 145 -13.09 -3.57 -10.81
C MET A 145 -13.03 -3.04 -12.25
N ASP A 146 -14.05 -3.35 -13.07
CA ASP A 146 -14.16 -2.86 -14.45
C ASP A 146 -14.13 -1.32 -14.51
N VAL A 147 -14.87 -0.65 -13.63
CA VAL A 147 -14.92 0.83 -13.54
C VAL A 147 -13.58 1.39 -13.07
N ILE A 148 -12.92 0.72 -12.12
CA ILE A 148 -11.60 1.12 -11.65
C ILE A 148 -10.57 1.04 -12.78
N TRP A 149 -10.62 -0.01 -13.60
CA TRP A 149 -9.76 -0.13 -14.78
C TRP A 149 -10.10 0.90 -15.85
N ASP A 150 -11.37 1.25 -16.06
CA ASP A 150 -11.76 2.31 -17.00
C ASP A 150 -11.19 3.67 -16.61
N VAL A 151 -11.21 4.01 -15.32
CA VAL A 151 -10.56 5.22 -14.80
C VAL A 151 -9.05 5.20 -15.09
N MET A 152 -8.39 4.06 -14.90
CA MET A 152 -6.96 3.90 -15.20
C MET A 152 -6.66 3.95 -16.70
N ARG A 153 -7.52 3.38 -17.56
CA ARG A 153 -7.40 3.47 -19.02
C ARG A 153 -7.49 4.92 -19.49
N CYS A 154 -8.45 5.69 -18.94
CA CYS A 154 -8.57 7.12 -19.22
C CYS A 154 -7.33 7.90 -18.75
N TRP A 155 -6.75 7.52 -17.61
CA TRP A 155 -5.53 8.15 -17.11
C TRP A 155 -4.32 7.89 -18.02
N VAL A 156 -4.14 6.65 -18.49
CA VAL A 156 -3.05 6.26 -19.39
C VAL A 156 -3.16 6.91 -20.76
N LYS A 157 -4.38 7.17 -21.26
CA LYS A 157 -4.56 7.97 -22.48
C LYS A 157 -3.99 9.38 -22.34
N ASN A 158 -4.09 9.99 -21.15
CA ASN A 158 -3.55 11.31 -20.87
C ASN A 158 -2.04 11.29 -20.54
N HIS A 159 -1.52 10.17 -20.02
CA HIS A 159 -0.12 9.98 -19.67
C HIS A 159 0.41 8.70 -20.32
N PRO A 160 0.98 8.78 -21.53
CA PRO A 160 1.38 7.60 -22.27
C PRO A 160 2.48 6.82 -21.55
N VAL A 161 2.33 5.49 -21.55
CA VAL A 161 3.24 4.54 -20.90
C VAL A 161 4.18 3.95 -21.95
N LYS A 162 5.39 3.56 -21.54
CA LYS A 162 6.32 2.81 -22.39
C LYS A 162 5.68 1.50 -22.83
N THR A 163 5.74 1.19 -24.12
CA THR A 163 5.20 -0.04 -24.70
C THR A 163 5.73 -1.26 -23.95
N GLN A 164 4.82 -2.11 -23.48
CA GLN A 164 5.12 -3.34 -22.76
C GLN A 164 4.88 -4.56 -23.67
N PRO A 165 5.53 -5.71 -23.39
CA PRO A 165 5.22 -6.95 -24.07
C PRO A 165 3.76 -7.38 -23.86
N ALA A 166 3.20 -8.04 -24.87
CA ALA A 166 1.78 -8.44 -24.92
C ALA A 166 1.37 -9.46 -23.83
N ASP A 167 2.32 -10.13 -23.19
CA ASP A 167 2.07 -11.15 -22.15
C ASP A 167 1.86 -10.55 -20.74
N GLN A 168 2.22 -9.28 -20.54
CA GLN A 168 1.99 -8.63 -19.25
C GLN A 168 0.49 -8.36 -19.04
N PRO A 169 -0.03 -8.54 -17.80
CA PRO A 169 -1.44 -8.32 -17.53
C PRO A 169 -1.87 -6.88 -17.84
N GLY A 170 -0.97 -5.91 -17.66
CA GLY A 170 -1.23 -4.51 -17.95
C GLY A 170 -1.53 -4.22 -19.43
N SER A 171 -0.86 -4.90 -20.37
CA SER A 171 -1.11 -4.67 -21.81
C SER A 171 -2.45 -5.24 -22.25
N VAL A 172 -2.86 -6.40 -21.72
CA VAL A 172 -4.20 -6.98 -21.95
C VAL A 172 -5.31 -6.08 -21.39
N ILE A 173 -5.10 -5.54 -20.18
CA ILE A 173 -6.06 -4.62 -19.55
C ILE A 173 -6.21 -3.32 -20.37
N LEU A 174 -5.10 -2.78 -20.89
CA LEU A 174 -5.10 -1.56 -21.70
C LEU A 174 -5.62 -1.76 -23.13
N ALA A 175 -5.58 -2.99 -23.66
CA ALA A 175 -6.10 -3.30 -24.99
C ALA A 175 -7.63 -3.17 -25.07
N LYS A 176 -8.33 -3.28 -23.94
CA LYS A 176 -9.77 -3.05 -23.85
C LYS A 176 -10.07 -1.56 -23.80
N GLU A 177 -11.07 -1.14 -24.59
CA GLU A 177 -11.52 0.24 -24.57
C GLU A 177 -12.32 0.56 -23.30
N PRO A 178 -12.17 1.77 -22.72
CA PRO A 178 -12.95 2.17 -21.57
C PRO A 178 -14.41 2.41 -21.95
N ILE A 179 -15.33 1.82 -21.20
CA ILE A 179 -16.77 2.03 -21.37
C ILE A 179 -17.17 3.36 -20.72
N LEU A 180 -16.59 3.64 -19.55
CA LEU A 180 -16.80 4.89 -18.82
C LEU A 180 -15.68 5.90 -19.12
N GLN A 181 -16.05 7.09 -19.60
CA GLN A 181 -15.14 8.23 -19.68
C GLN A 181 -15.00 8.89 -18.32
N ALA A 182 -13.85 8.72 -17.68
CA ALA A 182 -13.61 9.27 -16.35
C ALA A 182 -13.42 10.79 -16.39
N ASN A 183 -14.18 11.51 -15.58
CA ASN A 183 -14.00 12.93 -15.37
C ASN A 183 -13.02 13.18 -14.21
N PHE A 184 -11.83 13.68 -14.52
CA PHE A 184 -10.77 13.99 -13.54
C PHE A 184 -10.93 15.37 -12.87
N ALA A 185 -12.00 16.11 -13.14
CA ALA A 185 -12.28 17.38 -12.47
C ALA A 185 -12.36 17.16 -10.95
N ARG A 186 -11.70 18.05 -10.20
CA ARG A 186 -11.58 17.93 -8.75
C ARG A 186 -12.97 18.01 -8.10
N ALA A 187 -13.46 16.90 -7.58
CA ALA A 187 -14.70 16.88 -6.82
C ALA A 187 -14.43 17.44 -5.42
N VAL A 188 -15.30 18.30 -4.87
CA VAL A 188 -15.14 18.82 -3.50
C VAL A 188 -15.17 17.69 -2.46
N ALA A 189 -15.93 16.62 -2.73
CA ALA A 189 -15.99 15.41 -1.91
C ALA A 189 -14.73 14.51 -2.01
N SER A 190 -13.75 14.83 -2.88
CA SER A 190 -12.50 14.05 -3.00
C SER A 190 -11.56 14.21 -1.82
N LEU A 191 -11.72 15.31 -1.07
CA LEU A 191 -11.03 15.52 0.19
C LEU A 191 -11.85 14.89 1.32
N SER A 192 -11.22 13.98 2.04
CA SER A 192 -11.78 13.48 3.30
C SER A 192 -11.90 14.58 4.34
N LYS A 193 -12.88 14.46 5.25
CA LYS A 193 -13.13 15.43 6.32
C LYS A 193 -11.87 15.64 7.20
N ALA A 194 -11.08 14.61 7.46
CA ALA A 194 -9.80 14.69 8.18
C ALA A 194 -8.77 15.55 7.45
N GLN A 195 -8.67 15.41 6.14
CA GLN A 195 -7.75 16.20 5.31
C GLN A 195 -8.19 17.66 5.20
N ALA A 196 -9.51 17.92 5.15
CA ALA A 196 -10.06 19.27 5.24
C ALA A 196 -9.80 19.91 6.62
N LYS A 197 -9.82 19.11 7.69
CA LYS A 197 -9.51 19.53 9.07
C LYS A 197 -8.01 19.52 9.39
N LYS A 198 -7.13 19.23 8.42
CA LYS A 198 -5.67 19.08 8.59
C LYS A 198 -5.25 18.14 9.72
N VAL A 199 -6.07 17.12 10.02
CA VAL A 199 -5.71 16.08 10.99
C VAL A 199 -4.79 15.07 10.30
N ALA A 200 -3.60 14.87 10.85
CA ALA A 200 -2.66 13.87 10.35
C ALA A 200 -3.25 12.47 10.57
N ARG A 201 -3.44 11.70 9.49
CA ARG A 201 -3.96 10.32 9.57
C ARG A 201 -2.89 9.31 9.95
N PHE A 202 -1.73 9.46 9.32
CA PHE A 202 -0.56 8.63 9.55
C PHE A 202 0.49 9.54 10.18
N LEU A 203 0.69 9.38 11.47
CA LEU A 203 1.78 10.05 12.16
C LEU A 203 3.11 9.39 11.80
N PRO A 204 4.19 10.16 11.63
CA PRO A 204 5.51 9.60 11.46
C PRO A 204 5.88 8.76 12.69
N ASN A 205 6.80 7.81 12.49
CA ASN A 205 7.28 7.01 13.61
C ASN A 205 7.94 7.91 14.67
N PRO A 206 7.76 7.61 15.97
CA PRO A 206 8.26 8.47 17.05
C PRO A 206 9.79 8.59 17.09
N GLU A 207 10.50 7.50 16.80
CA GLU A 207 11.95 7.42 16.86
C GLU A 207 12.56 7.02 15.51
N ARG A 208 13.78 7.51 15.26
CA ARG A 208 14.65 7.01 14.18
C ARG A 208 14.95 5.53 14.51
N HIS A 209 14.79 4.62 13.55
CA HIS A 209 14.90 3.15 13.75
C HIS A 209 13.74 2.45 14.45
N TRP A 210 12.56 3.08 14.53
CA TRP A 210 11.35 2.43 15.00
C TRP A 210 10.94 1.25 14.10
N GLY A 211 10.95 0.04 14.64
CA GLY A 211 10.58 -1.19 13.92
C GLY A 211 11.41 -2.40 14.37
N PRO A 212 11.17 -3.58 13.79
CA PRO A 212 11.94 -4.78 14.10
C PRO A 212 13.43 -4.52 13.87
N LYS A 213 14.23 -4.61 14.95
CA LYS A 213 15.69 -4.52 14.86
C LYS A 213 16.23 -5.64 13.97
N LEU A 214 17.42 -5.41 13.41
CA LEU A 214 18.13 -6.45 12.67
C LEU A 214 18.23 -7.72 13.51
N ARG A 215 18.06 -8.87 12.85
CA ARG A 215 18.26 -10.18 13.48
C ARG A 215 19.61 -10.20 14.20
N ALA A 216 19.63 -10.65 15.46
CA ALA A 216 20.84 -10.74 16.27
C ALA A 216 21.98 -11.42 15.48
N GLY A 217 23.17 -10.81 15.49
CA GLY A 217 24.36 -11.30 14.79
C GLY A 217 24.63 -10.69 13.40
N ARG A 218 23.72 -9.89 12.82
CA ARG A 218 24.02 -9.10 11.61
C ARG A 218 24.40 -7.67 11.99
N GLN A 219 25.65 -7.28 11.71
CA GLN A 219 26.09 -5.89 11.76
C GLN A 219 25.57 -5.11 10.54
N ILE A 220 25.27 -3.83 10.72
CA ILE A 220 24.85 -2.93 9.64
C ILE A 220 26.06 -2.76 8.71
N THR A 221 25.95 -3.24 7.48
CA THR A 221 26.99 -3.05 6.46
C THR A 221 26.93 -1.64 5.88
N SER A 222 28.02 -1.19 5.25
CA SER A 222 28.13 0.15 4.64
C SER A 222 27.01 0.49 3.65
N LYS A 223 26.40 -0.54 3.04
CA LYS A 223 25.25 -0.43 2.12
C LYS A 223 23.95 0.03 2.80
N HIS A 224 23.89 -0.02 4.13
CA HIS A 224 22.74 0.38 4.93
C HIS A 224 23.07 1.53 5.90
N ILE A 225 24.19 2.23 5.69
CA ILE A 225 24.62 3.39 6.51
C ILE A 225 23.58 4.53 6.49
N SER A 226 22.76 4.63 5.43
CA SER A 226 21.62 5.56 5.37
C SER A 226 20.60 5.35 6.50
N LEU A 227 20.56 4.16 7.11
CA LEU A 227 19.74 3.90 8.27
C LEU A 227 20.31 4.59 9.51
N LEU A 228 21.65 4.63 9.68
CA LEU A 228 22.37 5.03 10.91
C LEU A 228 22.41 6.52 11.21
N GLY A 229 22.16 7.41 10.25
CA GLY A 229 22.37 8.83 10.50
C GLY A 229 22.85 9.60 9.28
N GLU A 230 22.64 10.92 9.25
CA GLU A 230 23.39 11.78 8.33
C GLU A 230 24.85 11.89 8.79
N ASP A 231 25.11 11.84 10.10
CA ASP A 231 26.47 11.86 10.68
C ASP A 231 27.28 10.59 10.36
N ALA A 232 26.62 9.42 10.35
CA ALA A 232 27.27 8.16 9.97
C ALA A 232 27.53 8.07 8.44
N VAL A 233 26.67 8.70 7.63
CA VAL A 233 26.88 8.85 6.19
C VAL A 233 28.03 9.82 5.91
N ASN A 234 28.04 10.99 6.59
CA ASN A 234 29.08 12.01 6.43
C ASN A 234 30.45 11.54 6.93
N GLY A 235 30.49 10.77 8.03
CA GLY A 235 31.73 10.13 8.50
C GLY A 235 32.30 9.14 7.48
N CYS A 236 31.43 8.32 6.87
CA CYS A 236 31.87 7.34 5.86
C CYS A 236 32.26 7.99 4.53
N LEU A 237 31.64 9.11 4.16
CA LEU A 237 32.04 9.92 3.00
C LEU A 237 33.39 10.61 3.22
N ASN A 238 33.63 11.17 4.41
CA ASN A 238 34.91 11.80 4.77
C ASN A 238 36.06 10.77 4.84
N ASP A 239 35.80 9.56 5.32
CA ASP A 239 36.78 8.46 5.29
C ASP A 239 37.08 8.00 3.84
N GLN A 240 36.08 7.99 2.96
CA GLN A 240 36.29 7.66 1.54
C GLN A 240 36.98 8.77 0.75
N ASP A 241 36.80 10.03 1.11
CA ASP A 241 37.50 11.16 0.49
C ASP A 241 38.94 11.25 0.99
N SER A 242 39.19 10.99 2.28
CA SER A 242 40.56 10.90 2.83
C SER A 242 41.34 9.68 2.30
N GLU A 243 40.71 8.52 2.09
CA GLU A 243 41.33 7.39 1.38
C GLU A 243 41.64 7.69 -0.09
N ARG A 244 40.76 8.47 -0.77
CA ARG A 244 40.99 8.89 -2.16
C ARG A 244 42.13 9.90 -2.26
N ASP A 245 42.23 10.86 -1.34
CA ASP A 245 43.33 11.82 -1.29
C ASP A 245 44.67 11.17 -0.91
N ALA A 246 44.67 10.19 0.00
CA ALA A 246 45.86 9.40 0.35
C ALA A 246 46.37 8.54 -0.83
N LYS A 247 45.46 8.04 -1.68
CA LYS A 247 45.83 7.31 -2.91
C LYS A 247 46.39 8.26 -3.97
N ARG A 248 45.85 9.47 -4.09
CA ARG A 248 46.31 10.50 -5.03
C ARG A 248 47.73 10.97 -4.70
N GLN A 249 48.03 11.23 -3.43
CA GLN A 249 49.38 11.59 -2.97
C GLN A 249 50.41 10.46 -3.15
N LYS A 250 49.98 9.19 -3.14
CA LYS A 250 50.87 8.05 -3.39
C LYS A 250 51.22 7.87 -4.86
N THR A 251 50.33 8.25 -5.78
CA THR A 251 50.60 8.24 -7.23
C THR A 251 51.48 9.43 -7.65
N GLU A 252 51.30 10.61 -7.04
CA GLU A 252 52.14 11.77 -7.33
C GLU A 252 53.59 11.60 -6.82
N LYS A 253 53.81 10.82 -5.75
CA LYS A 253 55.16 10.50 -5.25
C LYS A 253 55.90 9.43 -6.05
N SER A 254 55.20 8.57 -6.79
CA SER A 254 55.85 7.54 -7.63
C SER A 254 56.33 8.08 -8.96
N ASP A 255 55.75 9.18 -9.45
CA ASP A 255 56.10 9.76 -10.76
C ASP A 255 57.34 10.68 -10.69
N ASP A 256 57.73 11.16 -9.50
CA ASP A 256 58.92 12.01 -9.30
C ASP A 256 60.24 11.22 -9.11
N ASP A 257 60.17 9.96 -8.65
CA ASP A 257 61.36 9.13 -8.39
C ASP A 257 61.92 8.41 -9.65
N ASP A 258 61.15 8.33 -10.74
CA ASP A 258 61.55 7.67 -12.00
C ASP A 258 62.22 8.64 -13.02
N ALA A 259 62.43 9.92 -12.68
CA ALA A 259 63.03 10.92 -13.58
C ALA A 259 64.53 11.19 -13.37
N ILE A 260 65.21 10.47 -12.45
CA ILE A 260 66.64 10.70 -12.16
C ILE A 260 67.41 9.36 -12.14
N ALA A 261 67.51 8.71 -13.30
CA ALA A 261 68.51 7.68 -13.55
C ALA A 261 68.77 7.51 -15.06
N GLU A 262 69.71 8.27 -15.62
CA GLU A 262 70.87 7.75 -16.38
C GLU A 262 71.65 8.91 -17.05
N PRO A 263 72.99 8.91 -17.03
CA PRO A 263 73.82 9.76 -17.89
C PRO A 263 73.97 9.25 -19.32
#